data_AF-A0A7W0K0N2-F1
#
_entry.id   AF-A0A7W0K0N2-F1
#
_cell.length_a   1.000
_cell.length_b   1.000
_cell.length_c   1.000
_cell.angle_alpha   90.00
_cell.angle_beta   90.00
_cell.angle_gamma   90.00
#
_symmetry.space_group_name_H-M   'P 1'
#
loop_
_entity.id
_entity.type
_entity.pdbx_description
1 polymer ?
#
loop_
_entity_poly.entity_id
_entity_poly.type
_entity_poly.pdbx_seq_one_letter_code
_entity_poly.pdbx_strand_id
1 'polypeptide(L)'
;MRGAVGLAQLNRPDARNALSPELMEELAALVERWDDDPDVGCIVIAGGDDWFAAGADIKAMATRSFQDALASPSARFWPRLARVRTPLVAAVSGYALGGGCELALACDMIVASESAEFGQPEILLGIIPGGGGTQRLARVIGKQRAMELVLTGRRIDAAEAVRLGIVNSVVPRDGWLDSALELATVVASRPP
;
A
#
# COMPACT_ATOMS: atom_id res chain seq x y z
N MET A 1 12.59 -9.31 10.54
CA MET A 1 12.15 -8.54 11.72
C MET A 1 13.29 -7.67 12.19
N ARG A 2 12.99 -6.55 12.87
CA ARG A 2 13.95 -5.67 13.55
C ARG A 2 13.41 -5.37 14.95
N GLY A 3 13.90 -6.06 15.97
CA GLY A 3 13.23 -6.07 17.28
C GLY A 3 11.78 -6.56 17.15
N ALA A 4 10.83 -5.85 17.75
CA ALA A 4 9.39 -6.13 17.71
C ALA A 4 8.68 -5.65 16.41
N VAL A 5 9.44 -5.30 15.37
CA VAL A 5 8.90 -4.82 14.09
C VAL A 5 9.07 -5.86 12.99
N GLY A 6 7.96 -6.28 12.40
CA GLY A 6 7.93 -7.05 11.16
C GLY A 6 8.24 -6.15 9.95
N LEU A 7 9.12 -6.57 9.04
CA LEU A 7 9.42 -5.81 7.81
C LEU A 7 9.14 -6.70 6.59
N ALA A 8 8.06 -6.40 5.88
CA ALA A 8 7.71 -7.01 4.62
C ALA A 8 8.14 -6.10 3.46
N GLN A 9 9.25 -6.44 2.81
CA GLN A 9 9.73 -5.69 1.64
C GLN A 9 9.32 -6.39 0.34
N LEU A 10 8.51 -5.73 -0.48
CA LEU A 10 8.08 -6.22 -1.79
C LEU A 10 9.28 -6.27 -2.73
N ASN A 11 9.48 -7.42 -3.39
CA ASN A 11 10.65 -7.67 -4.23
C ASN A 11 10.29 -8.37 -5.55
N ARG A 12 9.72 -7.62 -6.49
CA ARG A 12 9.50 -8.01 -7.90
C ARG A 12 10.00 -6.91 -8.84
N PRO A 13 11.32 -6.67 -8.91
CA PRO A 13 11.88 -5.53 -9.64
C PRO A 13 11.53 -5.53 -11.13
N ASP A 14 11.53 -6.69 -11.78
CA ASP A 14 11.19 -6.84 -13.21
C ASP A 14 9.75 -6.42 -13.53
N ALA A 15 8.87 -6.44 -12.53
CA ALA A 15 7.48 -6.02 -12.62
C ALA A 15 7.18 -4.74 -11.82
N ARG A 16 8.20 -4.03 -11.35
CA ARG A 16 8.06 -2.82 -10.51
C ARG A 16 7.13 -3.01 -9.31
N ASN A 17 7.25 -4.16 -8.65
CA ASN A 17 6.39 -4.59 -7.54
C ASN A 17 4.89 -4.60 -7.87
N ALA A 18 4.50 -4.83 -9.14
CA ALA A 18 3.10 -5.04 -9.48
C ALA A 18 2.52 -6.19 -8.64
N LEU A 19 1.31 -5.98 -8.11
CA LEU A 19 0.64 -6.91 -7.21
C LEU A 19 0.06 -8.08 -8.01
N SER A 20 0.83 -9.16 -8.14
CA SER A 20 0.36 -10.43 -8.69
C SER A 20 -0.39 -11.25 -7.62
N PRO A 21 -1.20 -12.24 -8.02
CA PRO A 21 -1.87 -13.14 -7.09
C PRO A 21 -0.92 -13.81 -6.09
N GLU A 22 0.26 -14.21 -6.53
CA GLU A 22 1.28 -14.88 -5.72
C GLU A 22 1.86 -13.93 -4.68
N LEU A 23 2.24 -12.72 -5.09
CA LEU A 23 2.75 -11.70 -4.16
C LEU A 23 1.70 -11.32 -3.10
N MET A 24 0.43 -11.21 -3.50
CA MET A 24 -0.67 -10.94 -2.59
C MET A 24 -0.85 -12.07 -1.56
N GLU A 25 -0.77 -13.33 -1.98
CA GLU A 25 -0.87 -14.48 -1.07
C GLU A 25 0.31 -14.54 -0.10
N GLU A 26 1.54 -14.37 -0.60
CA GLU A 26 2.75 -14.35 0.22
C GLU A 26 2.73 -13.22 1.26
N LEU A 27 2.33 -12.02 0.84
CA LEU A 27 2.21 -10.88 1.74
C LEU A 27 1.13 -11.12 2.80
N ALA A 28 -0.06 -11.59 2.41
CA ALA A 28 -1.14 -11.87 3.35
C ALA A 28 -0.72 -12.93 4.39
N ALA A 29 -0.15 -14.05 3.94
CA ALA A 29 0.33 -15.09 4.84
C ALA A 29 1.46 -14.61 5.76
N LEU A 30 2.33 -13.71 5.28
CA LEU A 30 3.39 -13.13 6.10
C LEU A 30 2.82 -12.21 7.20
N VAL A 31 1.93 -11.29 6.85
CA VAL A 31 1.35 -10.36 7.84
C VAL A 31 0.45 -11.07 8.83
N GLU A 32 -0.30 -12.09 8.42
CA GLU A 32 -1.13 -12.90 9.33
C GLU A 32 -0.28 -13.68 10.33
N ARG A 33 0.85 -14.25 9.90
CA ARG A 33 1.78 -14.89 10.84
C ARG A 33 2.32 -13.93 11.89
N TRP A 34 2.57 -12.68 11.52
CA TRP A 34 2.99 -11.65 12.47
C TRP A 34 1.84 -11.08 13.30
N ASP A 35 0.61 -11.13 12.80
CA ASP A 35 -0.60 -10.76 13.57
C ASP A 35 -0.86 -11.73 14.74
N ASP A 36 -0.43 -12.98 14.59
CA ASP A 36 -0.54 -14.02 15.61
C ASP A 36 0.70 -14.12 16.52
N ASP A 37 1.77 -13.39 16.22
CA ASP A 37 3.03 -13.40 16.97
C ASP A 37 3.03 -12.35 18.08
N PRO A 38 2.99 -12.72 19.37
CA PRO A 38 2.96 -11.77 20.48
C PRO A 38 4.25 -10.93 20.60
N ASP A 39 5.34 -11.32 19.93
CA ASP A 39 6.59 -10.56 19.91
C ASP A 39 6.60 -9.46 18.83
N VAL A 40 5.57 -9.39 17.97
CA VAL A 40 5.46 -8.37 16.91
C VAL A 40 4.41 -7.32 17.27
N GLY A 41 4.87 -6.10 17.55
CA GLY A 41 4.01 -4.97 17.93
C GLY A 41 3.66 -4.01 16.79
N CYS A 42 4.31 -4.11 15.63
CA CYS A 42 4.01 -3.32 14.44
C CYS A 42 4.61 -3.98 13.19
N ILE A 43 3.98 -3.81 12.03
CA ILE A 43 4.46 -4.32 10.74
C ILE A 43 4.68 -3.17 9.77
N VAL A 44 5.85 -3.14 9.13
CA VAL A 44 6.16 -2.23 8.03
C VAL A 44 6.04 -3.00 6.71
N ILE A 45 5.26 -2.46 5.77
CA ILE A 45 5.22 -2.88 4.38
C ILE A 45 6.00 -1.86 3.56
N ALA A 46 7.00 -2.30 2.82
CA ALA A 46 7.93 -1.45 2.07
C ALA A 46 8.12 -1.96 0.63
N GLY A 47 8.51 -1.08 -0.29
CA GLY A 47 8.98 -1.49 -1.62
C GLY A 47 10.49 -1.29 -1.78
N GLY A 48 10.90 -0.86 -2.96
CA GLY A 48 12.26 -0.39 -3.24
C GLY A 48 12.33 1.12 -3.41
N ASP A 49 13.52 1.62 -3.74
CA ASP A 49 13.77 3.07 -3.83
C ASP A 49 13.01 3.76 -4.97
N ASP A 50 12.80 3.04 -6.07
CA ASP A 50 12.15 3.59 -7.28
C ASP A 50 10.66 3.23 -7.38
N TRP A 51 10.20 2.24 -6.61
CA TRP A 51 8.79 1.85 -6.57
C TRP A 51 8.41 1.16 -5.26
N PHE A 52 7.31 1.62 -4.68
CA PHE A 52 6.58 0.87 -3.68
C PHE A 52 5.88 -0.30 -4.35
N ALA A 53 4.90 0.01 -5.21
CA ALA A 53 4.18 -0.92 -6.08
C ALA A 53 3.50 -0.16 -7.22
N ALA A 54 3.80 -0.54 -8.46
CA ALA A 54 3.27 0.11 -9.66
C ALA A 54 1.95 -0.50 -10.17
N GLY A 55 1.01 -0.79 -9.28
CA GLY A 55 -0.34 -1.27 -9.62
C GLY A 55 -0.51 -2.79 -9.61
N ALA A 56 -1.52 -3.26 -10.33
CA ALA A 56 -1.81 -4.69 -10.48
C ALA A 56 -1.15 -5.28 -11.74
N ASP A 57 -0.99 -6.60 -11.77
CA ASP A 57 -0.52 -7.29 -12.98
C ASP A 57 -1.60 -7.30 -14.07
N ILE A 58 -1.54 -6.30 -14.97
CA ILE A 58 -2.53 -6.11 -16.04
C ILE A 58 -2.60 -7.32 -16.99
N LYS A 59 -1.48 -8.01 -17.23
CA LYS A 59 -1.47 -9.21 -18.09
C LYS A 59 -2.32 -10.31 -17.47
N ALA A 60 -2.25 -10.46 -16.15
CA ALA A 60 -3.07 -11.42 -15.42
C ALA A 60 -4.56 -11.03 -15.37
N MET A 61 -4.91 -9.76 -15.60
CA MET A 61 -6.29 -9.26 -15.58
C MET A 61 -7.00 -9.34 -16.94
N ALA A 62 -6.26 -9.17 -18.05
CA ALA A 62 -6.84 -9.00 -19.39
C ALA A 62 -7.72 -10.17 -19.87
N THR A 63 -7.53 -11.38 -19.34
CA THR A 63 -8.25 -12.59 -19.75
C THR A 63 -9.30 -13.06 -18.75
N ARG A 64 -9.49 -12.36 -17.62
CA ARG A 64 -10.39 -12.79 -16.56
C ARG A 64 -11.85 -12.50 -16.89
N SER A 65 -12.72 -13.47 -16.64
CA SER A 65 -14.16 -13.21 -16.59
C SER A 65 -14.55 -12.50 -15.29
N PHE A 66 -15.77 -11.99 -15.22
CA PHE A 66 -16.34 -11.43 -13.99
C PHE A 66 -16.35 -12.46 -12.85
N GLN A 67 -16.68 -13.73 -13.15
CA GLN A 67 -16.71 -14.80 -12.15
C GLN A 67 -15.30 -15.09 -11.61
N ASP A 68 -14.29 -15.11 -12.48
CA ASP A 68 -12.90 -15.29 -12.08
C ASP A 68 -12.41 -14.15 -11.18
N ALA A 69 -12.81 -12.91 -11.50
CA ALA A 69 -12.46 -11.74 -10.70
C ALA A 69 -12.99 -11.85 -9.27
N LEU A 70 -14.24 -12.29 -9.08
CA LEU A 70 -14.85 -12.49 -7.77
C LEU A 70 -14.18 -13.59 -6.93
N ALA A 71 -13.71 -14.65 -7.58
CA ALA A 71 -13.05 -15.76 -6.91
C ALA A 71 -11.53 -15.56 -6.73
N SER A 72 -10.97 -14.50 -7.32
CA SER A 72 -9.52 -14.29 -7.44
C SER A 72 -8.80 -14.13 -6.10
N PRO A 73 -7.50 -14.46 -6.03
CA PRO A 73 -6.68 -14.17 -4.85
C PRO A 73 -6.70 -12.68 -4.48
N SER A 74 -6.77 -11.78 -5.47
CA SER A 74 -6.89 -10.35 -5.25
C SER A 74 -8.17 -9.97 -4.49
N ALA A 75 -9.29 -10.62 -4.75
CA ALA A 75 -10.54 -10.38 -4.01
C ALA A 75 -10.46 -10.83 -2.55
N ARG A 76 -9.64 -11.85 -2.25
CA ARG A 76 -9.43 -12.38 -0.90
C ARG A 76 -8.34 -11.65 -0.12
N PHE A 77 -7.38 -11.07 -0.82
CA PHE A 77 -6.24 -10.35 -0.26
C PHE A 77 -6.68 -9.14 0.59
N TRP A 78 -7.49 -8.25 0.04
CA TRP A 78 -7.85 -7.01 0.73
C TRP A 78 -8.61 -7.23 2.05
N PRO A 79 -9.60 -8.15 2.14
CA PRO A 79 -10.23 -8.49 3.40
C PRO A 79 -9.29 -9.13 4.43
N ARG A 80 -8.28 -9.90 3.98
CA ARG A 80 -7.27 -10.49 4.88
C ARG A 80 -6.38 -9.41 5.48
N LEU A 81 -5.83 -8.53 4.64
CA LEU A 81 -5.00 -7.41 5.11
C LEU A 81 -5.78 -6.50 6.07
N ALA A 82 -7.05 -6.19 5.75
CA ALA A 82 -7.89 -5.35 6.59
C ALA A 82 -8.33 -5.99 7.93
N ARG A 83 -8.06 -7.29 8.14
CA ARG A 83 -8.34 -7.99 9.41
C ARG A 83 -7.15 -8.07 10.34
N VAL A 84 -5.95 -7.73 9.86
CA VAL A 84 -4.76 -7.63 10.69
C VAL A 84 -5.02 -6.62 11.81
N ARG A 85 -4.72 -7.02 13.04
CA ARG A 85 -4.91 -6.26 14.28
C ARG A 85 -3.64 -5.52 14.68
N THR A 86 -2.48 -6.10 14.39
CA THR A 86 -1.17 -5.48 14.57
C THR A 86 -1.02 -4.28 13.64
N PRO A 87 -0.67 -3.07 14.15
CA PRO A 87 -0.60 -1.86 13.33
C PRO A 87 0.32 -1.99 12.11
N LEU A 88 -0.16 -1.48 10.97
CA LEU A 88 0.52 -1.48 9.68
C LEU A 88 1.05 -0.09 9.31
N VAL A 89 2.32 -0.01 8.93
CA VAL A 89 2.96 1.19 8.38
C VAL A 89 3.40 0.92 6.94
N ALA A 90 2.94 1.73 5.99
CA ALA A 90 3.50 1.74 4.64
C ALA A 90 4.73 2.66 4.58
N ALA A 91 5.85 2.12 4.10
CA ALA A 91 7.07 2.86 3.80
C ALA A 91 7.17 2.99 2.27
N VAL A 92 6.89 4.20 1.76
CA VAL A 92 6.67 4.43 0.32
C VAL A 92 7.80 5.25 -0.28
N SER A 93 8.49 4.71 -1.29
CA SER A 93 9.37 5.45 -2.17
C SER A 93 9.00 5.21 -3.64
N GLY A 94 9.19 6.23 -4.48
CA GLY A 94 8.79 6.17 -5.88
C GLY A 94 7.30 5.86 -6.07
N TYR A 95 6.96 5.02 -7.04
CA TYR A 95 5.57 4.81 -7.42
C TYR A 95 4.76 3.95 -6.43
N ALA A 96 3.66 4.51 -5.92
CA ALA A 96 2.54 3.81 -5.30
C ALA A 96 1.27 4.10 -6.11
N LEU A 97 1.08 3.36 -7.20
CA LEU A 97 0.01 3.63 -8.18
C LEU A 97 -1.04 2.53 -8.18
N GLY A 98 -2.30 2.91 -8.34
CA GLY A 98 -3.42 1.99 -8.45
C GLY A 98 -3.49 1.02 -7.27
N GLY A 99 -3.49 -0.28 -7.53
CA GLY A 99 -3.36 -1.31 -6.48
C GLY A 99 -2.22 -1.07 -5.47
N GLY A 100 -1.08 -0.49 -5.88
CA GLY A 100 -0.02 -0.09 -4.96
C GLY A 100 -0.38 1.08 -4.05
N CYS A 101 -1.12 2.07 -4.58
CA CYS A 101 -1.73 3.13 -3.79
C CYS A 101 -2.77 2.56 -2.82
N GLU A 102 -3.59 1.61 -3.27
CA GLU A 102 -4.60 0.94 -2.45
C GLU A 102 -3.98 0.11 -1.32
N LEU A 103 -2.83 -0.50 -1.55
CA LEU A 103 -2.03 -1.17 -0.52
C LEU A 103 -1.49 -0.19 0.52
N ALA A 104 -0.90 0.93 0.09
CA ALA A 104 -0.43 1.95 1.01
C ALA A 104 -1.59 2.52 1.86
N LEU A 105 -2.74 2.81 1.23
CA LEU A 105 -3.95 3.29 1.90
C LEU A 105 -4.58 2.25 2.82
N ALA A 106 -4.30 0.96 2.64
CA ALA A 106 -4.80 -0.09 3.50
C ALA A 106 -3.99 -0.22 4.81
N CYS A 107 -2.79 0.33 4.86
CA CYS A 107 -2.04 0.48 6.10
C CYS A 107 -2.63 1.60 6.98
N ASP A 108 -2.36 1.56 8.28
CA ASP A 108 -2.85 2.54 9.25
C ASP A 108 -2.12 3.88 9.14
N MET A 109 -0.83 3.83 8.77
CA MET A 109 0.04 4.98 8.62
C MET A 109 0.91 4.85 7.37
N ILE A 110 1.30 5.97 6.79
CA ILE A 110 2.16 6.06 5.61
C ILE A 110 3.28 7.07 5.86
N VAL A 111 4.52 6.62 5.74
CA VAL A 111 5.72 7.46 5.64
C VAL A 111 6.18 7.44 4.19
N ALA A 112 6.33 8.62 3.60
CA ALA A 112 6.70 8.75 2.19
C ALA A 112 8.08 9.40 2.02
N SER A 113 8.88 8.86 1.10
CA SER A 113 10.00 9.57 0.51
C SER A 113 9.52 10.80 -0.26
N GLU A 114 10.34 11.84 -0.38
CA GLU A 114 10.10 12.97 -1.28
C GLU A 114 9.95 12.54 -2.75
N SER A 115 10.51 11.37 -3.12
CA SER A 115 10.37 10.77 -4.45
C SER A 115 9.03 10.06 -4.68
N ALA A 116 8.18 9.96 -3.65
CA ALA A 116 6.95 9.20 -3.75
C ALA A 116 5.91 9.88 -4.66
N GLU A 117 5.27 9.07 -5.49
CA GLU A 117 4.13 9.46 -6.32
C GLU A 117 2.95 8.53 -6.08
N PHE A 118 1.76 9.11 -5.84
CA PHE A 118 0.53 8.40 -5.56
C PHE A 118 -0.51 8.65 -6.66
N GLY A 119 -1.43 7.71 -6.88
CA GLY A 119 -2.54 7.92 -7.80
C GLY A 119 -3.42 6.69 -8.02
N GLN A 120 -4.59 6.91 -8.63
CA GLN A 120 -5.56 5.87 -9.01
C GLN A 120 -5.81 5.91 -10.54
N PRO A 121 -4.84 5.49 -11.37
CA PRO A 121 -4.88 5.62 -12.83
C PRO A 121 -5.72 4.53 -13.52
N GLU A 122 -6.44 3.68 -12.80
CA GLU A 122 -7.28 2.59 -13.30
C GLU A 122 -8.24 3.03 -14.42
N ILE A 123 -8.75 4.26 -14.35
CA ILE A 123 -9.68 4.79 -15.35
C ILE A 123 -9.06 4.87 -16.75
N LEU A 124 -7.73 5.02 -16.85
CA LEU A 124 -7.00 5.02 -18.11
C LEU A 124 -6.98 3.64 -18.78
N LEU A 125 -7.34 2.59 -18.04
CA LEU A 125 -7.44 1.21 -18.50
C LEU A 125 -8.91 0.75 -18.62
N GLY A 126 -9.87 1.64 -18.42
CA GLY A 126 -11.30 1.31 -18.47
C GLY A 126 -11.81 0.53 -17.25
N ILE A 127 -11.07 0.58 -16.13
CA ILE A 127 -11.45 -0.05 -14.86
C ILE A 127 -11.51 0.99 -13.73
N ILE A 128 -11.94 0.58 -12.55
CA ILE A 128 -11.98 1.41 -11.34
C ILE A 128 -11.05 0.83 -10.27
N PRO A 129 -10.64 1.63 -9.25
CA PRO A 129 -9.92 1.09 -8.09
C PRO A 129 -10.75 0.00 -7.40
N GLY A 130 -10.17 -1.20 -7.30
CA GLY A 130 -10.83 -2.42 -6.83
C GLY A 130 -10.37 -2.94 -5.47
N GLY A 131 -9.22 -2.44 -4.97
CA GLY A 131 -8.66 -2.73 -3.65
C GLY A 131 -9.14 -1.80 -2.53
N GLY A 132 -10.10 -0.92 -2.81
CA GLY A 132 -10.72 -0.01 -1.84
C GLY A 132 -10.25 1.44 -1.95
N GLY A 133 -9.52 1.82 -3.00
CA GLY A 133 -9.05 3.18 -3.24
C GLY A 133 -10.19 4.21 -3.28
N THR A 134 -11.31 3.87 -3.94
CA THR A 134 -12.52 4.72 -3.95
C THR A 134 -13.07 5.00 -2.56
N GLN A 135 -12.88 4.06 -1.64
CA GLN A 135 -13.42 4.10 -0.28
C GLN A 135 -12.47 4.82 0.68
N ARG A 136 -11.19 4.47 0.66
CA ARG A 136 -10.19 5.01 1.58
C ARG A 136 -9.84 6.45 1.24
N LEU A 137 -9.63 6.78 -0.04
CA LEU A 137 -9.36 8.17 -0.45
C LEU A 137 -10.50 9.09 -0.06
N ALA A 138 -11.76 8.73 -0.35
CA ALA A 138 -12.90 9.58 -0.04
C ALA A 138 -13.04 9.87 1.47
N ARG A 139 -12.62 8.94 2.33
CA ARG A 139 -12.60 9.12 3.80
C ARG A 139 -11.44 10.00 4.27
N VAL A 140 -10.28 9.92 3.61
CA VAL A 140 -9.07 10.64 3.98
C VAL A 140 -9.08 12.09 3.45
N ILE A 141 -9.37 12.28 2.16
CA ILE A 141 -9.24 13.59 1.49
C ILE A 141 -10.57 14.24 1.11
N GLY A 142 -11.69 13.60 1.44
CA GLY A 142 -13.03 14.05 1.09
C GLY A 142 -13.40 13.74 -0.36
N LYS A 143 -14.71 13.83 -0.65
CA LYS A 143 -15.31 13.40 -1.93
C LYS A 143 -14.69 14.10 -3.15
N GLN A 144 -14.58 15.42 -3.13
CA GLN A 144 -14.21 16.21 -4.32
C GLN A 144 -12.80 15.88 -4.80
N ARG A 145 -11.83 15.84 -3.89
CA ARG A 145 -10.44 15.51 -4.19
C ARG A 145 -10.30 14.04 -4.59
N ALA A 146 -11.00 13.13 -3.91
CA ALA A 146 -11.00 11.72 -4.31
C ALA A 146 -11.56 11.52 -5.73
N MET A 147 -12.64 12.20 -6.08
CA MET A 147 -13.22 12.16 -7.42
C MET A 147 -12.27 12.75 -8.48
N GLU A 148 -11.57 13.83 -8.16
CA GLU A 148 -10.55 14.38 -9.05
C GLU A 148 -9.46 13.35 -9.35
N LEU A 149 -8.86 12.75 -8.32
CA LEU A 149 -7.78 11.77 -8.50
C LEU A 149 -8.26 10.51 -9.26
N VAL A 150 -9.43 9.98 -8.92
CA VAL A 150 -9.96 8.74 -9.52
C VAL A 150 -10.48 8.97 -10.94
N LEU A 151 -11.15 10.10 -11.22
CA LEU A 151 -11.74 10.34 -12.54
C LEU A 151 -10.75 10.90 -13.57
N THR A 152 -9.71 11.61 -13.11
CA THR A 152 -8.65 12.10 -14.01
C THR A 152 -7.52 11.08 -14.18
N GLY A 153 -7.34 10.18 -13.22
CA GLY A 153 -6.18 9.30 -13.16
C GLY A 153 -4.85 10.05 -12.92
N ARG A 154 -4.90 11.34 -12.52
CA ARG A 154 -3.69 12.14 -12.28
C ARG A 154 -2.91 11.60 -11.09
N ARG A 155 -1.60 11.79 -11.14
CA ARG A 155 -0.69 11.49 -10.03
C ARG A 155 -0.51 12.72 -9.17
N ILE A 156 -0.14 12.48 -7.91
CA ILE A 156 0.25 13.50 -6.95
C ILE A 156 1.63 13.15 -6.41
N ASP A 157 2.44 14.16 -6.16
CA ASP A 157 3.74 13.99 -5.48
C ASP A 157 3.56 13.88 -3.96
N ALA A 158 4.65 13.58 -3.26
CA ALA A 158 4.67 13.45 -1.81
C ALA A 158 4.23 14.75 -1.09
N ALA A 159 4.60 15.92 -1.62
CA ALA A 159 4.27 17.21 -1.04
C ALA A 159 2.76 17.51 -1.10
N GLU A 160 2.11 17.19 -2.22
CA GLU A 160 0.66 17.25 -2.33
C GLU A 160 0.01 16.17 -1.44
N ALA A 161 0.53 14.94 -1.43
CA ALA A 161 -0.02 13.85 -0.63
C ALA A 161 -0.10 14.19 0.86
N VAL A 162 0.95 14.79 1.44
CA VAL A 162 0.94 15.19 2.86
C VAL A 162 0.01 16.37 3.11
N ARG A 163 -0.03 17.35 2.20
CA ARG A 163 -0.96 18.50 2.30
C ARG A 163 -2.43 18.06 2.22
N LEU A 164 -2.71 17.01 1.48
CA LEU A 164 -4.06 16.43 1.39
C LEU A 164 -4.39 15.53 2.58
N GLY A 165 -3.41 15.11 3.38
CA GLY A 165 -3.57 14.21 4.52
C GLY A 165 -3.53 12.72 4.16
N ILE A 166 -3.04 12.36 2.97
CA ILE A 166 -2.88 10.95 2.55
C ILE A 166 -1.74 10.27 3.31
N VAL A 167 -0.65 11.00 3.54
CA VAL A 167 0.54 10.48 4.22
C VAL A 167 0.80 11.26 5.52
N ASN A 168 1.39 10.59 6.51
CA ASN A 168 1.69 11.18 7.81
C ASN A 168 2.88 12.14 7.73
N SER A 169 3.91 11.78 6.97
CA SER A 169 5.12 12.57 6.80
C SER A 169 5.79 12.32 5.46
N VAL A 170 6.56 13.32 5.02
CA VAL A 170 7.49 13.21 3.90
C VAL A 170 8.90 13.37 4.43
N VAL A 171 9.81 12.51 4.01
CA VAL A 171 11.22 12.48 4.43
C VAL A 171 12.15 12.46 3.20
N PRO A 172 13.44 12.82 3.36
CA PRO A 172 14.39 12.78 2.24
C PRO A 172 14.47 11.41 1.58
N ARG A 173 14.90 11.37 0.31
CA ARG A 173 15.07 10.12 -0.43
C ARG A 173 15.97 9.13 0.29
N ASP A 174 17.00 9.60 0.97
CA ASP A 174 17.87 8.78 1.79
C ASP A 174 17.29 8.77 3.23
N GLY A 175 16.70 7.64 3.64
CA GLY A 175 16.16 7.46 5.00
C GLY A 175 14.65 7.23 5.10
N TRP A 176 13.95 7.05 3.97
CA TRP A 176 12.51 6.74 3.96
C TRP A 176 12.17 5.47 4.74
N LEU A 177 12.96 4.41 4.58
CA LEU A 177 12.74 3.14 5.26
C LEU A 177 13.07 3.24 6.75
N ASP A 178 14.17 3.89 7.09
CA ASP A 178 14.57 4.06 8.50
C ASP A 178 13.54 4.90 9.25
N SER A 179 13.04 5.98 8.65
CA SER A 179 11.97 6.81 9.24
C SER A 179 10.68 6.03 9.50
N ALA A 180 10.31 5.11 8.59
CA ALA A 180 9.16 4.24 8.79
C ALA A 180 9.39 3.20 9.89
N LEU A 181 10.60 2.64 9.97
CA LEU A 181 11.00 1.70 11.02
C LEU A 181 11.07 2.38 12.40
N GLU A 182 11.50 3.64 12.47
CA GLU A 182 11.48 4.44 13.70
C GLU A 182 10.04 4.63 14.19
N LEU A 183 9.12 5.04 13.30
CA LEU A 183 7.70 5.16 13.63
C LEU A 183 7.13 3.82 14.11
N ALA A 184 7.40 2.73 13.40
CA ALA A 184 6.92 1.40 13.77
C ALA A 184 7.50 0.92 15.10
N THR A 185 8.76 1.24 15.39
CA THR A 185 9.41 0.90 16.67
C THR A 185 8.74 1.64 17.84
N VAL A 186 8.38 2.91 17.63
CA VAL A 186 7.62 3.68 18.62
C VAL A 186 6.26 3.03 18.89
N VAL A 187 5.53 2.64 17.84
CA VAL A 187 4.22 1.96 17.95
C VAL A 187 4.36 0.62 18.67
N ALA A 188 5.32 -0.22 18.26
CA ALA A 188 5.56 -1.53 18.86
C ALA A 188 5.99 -1.46 20.34
N SER A 189 6.47 -0.31 20.82
CA SER A 189 6.80 -0.10 22.23
C SER A 189 5.61 0.32 23.11
N ARG A 190 4.42 0.54 22.52
CA ARG A 190 3.20 0.87 23.26
C ARG A 190 2.54 -0.41 23.77
N PRO A 191 1.79 -0.35 24.89
CA PRO A 191 0.98 -1.49 25.32
C PRO A 191 0.00 -1.91 24.21
N PRO A 192 -0.20 -3.22 24.00
CA PRO A 192 -1.13 -3.76 23.01
C PRO A 192 -2.60 -3.46 23.35
#